data_AF-W8Y4I4-F1
#
_entry.id   AF-W8Y4I4-F1
#
_cell.length_a   1.000
_cell.length_b   1.000
_cell.length_c   1.000
_cell.angle_alpha   90.00
_cell.angle_beta   90.00
_cell.angle_gamma   90.00
#
_symmetry.space_group_name_H-M   'P 1'
#
loop_
_entity.id
_entity.type
_entity.pdbx_description
1 polymer ?
#
loop_
_entity_poly.entity_id
_entity_poly.type
_entity_poly.pdbx_seq_one_letter_code
_entity_poly.pdbx_strand_id
1 'polypeptide(L)'
;MDLYTLLIKNTIPNVSSVVFKNIDMKKTEKQLEKFKIAGDWFFYVSLLTEGDIYFNPAPLNYHRRHLNSVTRTEDSYSHYNEVVQMQNFIKEKFTIDDISKMKMYTYRKYLKTYLKI
;
A
#
# COMPACT_ATOMS: atom_id res chain seq x y z
N MET A 1 7.62 3.25 -11.41
CA MET A 1 6.54 2.37 -10.90
C MET A 1 5.36 3.25 -10.65
N ASP A 2 4.23 2.94 -11.29
CA ASP A 2 3.22 3.97 -11.49
C ASP A 2 2.15 3.93 -10.38
N LEU A 3 1.68 5.12 -9.98
CA LEU A 3 0.60 5.32 -9.01
C LEU A 3 -0.59 4.39 -9.26
N TYR A 4 -0.90 4.07 -10.52
CA TYR A 4 -1.98 3.16 -10.90
C TYR A 4 -1.87 1.76 -10.31
N THR A 5 -0.65 1.25 -10.12
CA THR A 5 -0.45 -0.06 -9.50
C THR A 5 -0.76 0.00 -8.01
N LEU A 6 -0.25 1.05 -7.35
CA LEU A 6 -0.51 1.34 -5.95
C LEU A 6 -1.94 1.81 -5.69
N LEU A 7 -2.71 2.23 -6.69
CA LEU A 7 -4.15 2.47 -6.56
C LEU A 7 -4.91 1.15 -6.36
N ILE A 8 -4.49 0.08 -7.02
CA ILE A 8 -5.22 -1.19 -6.94
C ILE A 8 -4.89 -1.89 -5.61
N LYS A 9 -3.61 -2.04 -5.30
CA LYS A 9 -3.11 -2.65 -4.06
C LYS A 9 -1.66 -2.26 -3.81
N ASN A 10 -1.18 -2.45 -2.58
CA ASN A 10 0.24 -2.37 -2.32
C ASN A 10 1.00 -3.48 -3.08
N THR A 11 1.87 -3.08 -4.00
CA THR A 11 2.72 -3.94 -4.83
C THR A 11 4.17 -3.96 -4.34
N ILE A 12 4.47 -3.26 -3.24
CA ILE A 12 5.76 -3.23 -2.55
C ILE A 12 5.57 -3.93 -1.19
N PRO A 13 5.67 -5.26 -1.14
CA PRO A 13 5.24 -6.05 0.02
C PRO A 13 6.23 -6.02 1.19
N ASN A 14 7.41 -5.44 1.01
CA ASN A 14 8.47 -5.48 2.01
C ASN A 14 9.20 -4.14 2.10
N VAL A 15 8.99 -3.43 3.21
CA VAL A 15 9.65 -2.13 3.47
C VAL A 15 11.17 -2.26 3.45
N SER A 16 11.73 -3.39 3.88
CA SER A 16 13.20 -3.58 3.90
C SER A 16 13.84 -3.62 2.51
N SER A 17 13.05 -3.76 1.42
CA SER A 17 13.57 -3.63 0.05
C SER A 17 13.53 -2.21 -0.51
N VAL A 18 13.10 -1.22 0.28
CA VAL A 18 12.92 0.16 -0.17
C VAL A 18 14.03 1.03 0.41
N VAL A 19 14.61 1.89 -0.43
CA VAL A 19 15.56 2.92 -0.02
C VAL A 19 14.92 4.27 -0.24
N PHE A 20 15.01 5.13 0.77
CA PHE A 20 14.45 6.47 0.77
C PHE A 20 15.56 7.51 0.69
N LYS A 21 15.40 8.51 -0.19
CA LYS A 21 16.16 9.76 -0.09
C LYS A 21 15.74 10.46 1.21
N ASN A 22 16.57 11.28 1.84
CA ASN A 22 16.21 11.94 3.11
C ASN A 22 14.83 12.65 3.03
N ILE A 23 13.89 12.29 3.91
CA ILE A 23 12.47 12.71 3.89
C ILE A 23 12.11 13.39 5.21
N ASP A 24 11.37 14.51 5.15
CA ASP A 24 10.72 15.08 6.35
C ASP A 24 9.38 14.36 6.61
N MET A 25 9.32 13.59 7.69
CA MET A 25 8.13 12.80 8.05
C MET A 25 7.11 13.52 8.92
N LYS A 26 7.37 14.75 9.39
CA LYS A 26 6.56 15.40 10.43
C LYS A 26 5.07 15.50 10.09
N LYS A 27 4.74 15.66 8.81
CA LYS A 27 3.35 15.77 8.33
C LYS A 27 2.65 14.41 8.22
N THR A 28 3.42 13.35 7.96
CA THR A 28 2.91 12.01 7.61
C THR A 28 2.81 11.11 8.85
N GLU A 29 3.66 11.32 9.86
CA GLU A 29 3.77 10.52 11.08
C GLU A 29 2.42 10.33 11.80
N LYS A 30 1.69 11.42 12.09
CA LYS A 30 0.38 11.34 12.76
C LYS A 30 -0.69 10.58 11.98
N GLN A 31 -0.60 10.57 10.65
CA GLN A 31 -1.55 9.81 9.82
C GLN A 31 -1.14 8.35 9.72
N LEU A 32 0.17 8.07 9.71
CA LEU A 32 0.73 6.72 9.67
C LEU A 32 0.27 5.88 10.87
N GLU A 33 0.21 6.48 12.07
CA GLU A 33 -0.25 5.82 13.31
C GLU A 33 -1.70 5.30 13.25
N LYS A 34 -2.50 5.77 12.29
CA LYS A 34 -3.89 5.31 12.11
C LYS A 34 -4.00 3.98 11.38
N PHE A 35 -2.95 3.54 10.70
CA PHE A 35 -2.92 2.30 9.94
C PHE A 35 -2.23 1.20 10.76
N LYS A 36 -2.86 0.03 10.84
CA LYS A 36 -2.27 -1.16 11.45
C LYS A 36 -1.71 -2.12 10.41
N ILE A 37 -2.24 -2.09 9.19
CA ILE A 37 -1.94 -3.03 8.11
C ILE A 37 -1.34 -2.30 6.90
N ALA A 38 -1.96 -1.20 6.47
CA ALA A 38 -1.59 -0.50 5.24
C ALA A 38 -0.67 0.72 5.46
N GLY A 39 0.05 0.77 6.59
CA GLY A 39 0.90 1.92 6.94
C GLY A 39 2.04 2.15 5.96
N ASP A 40 2.69 1.07 5.51
CA ASP A 40 3.74 1.15 4.49
C ASP A 40 3.20 1.70 3.16
N TRP A 41 2.02 1.23 2.74
CA TRP A 41 1.34 1.70 1.55
C TRP A 41 0.97 3.17 1.64
N PHE A 42 0.42 3.61 2.78
CA PHE A 42 0.16 5.02 3.05
C PHE A 42 1.41 5.86 2.93
N PHE A 43 2.52 5.38 3.50
CA PHE A 43 3.79 6.06 3.43
C PHE A 43 4.26 6.21 1.98
N TYR A 44 4.31 5.13 1.20
CA TYR A 44 4.74 5.19 -0.21
C TYR A 44 3.90 6.17 -1.04
N VAL A 45 2.58 6.14 -0.89
CA VAL A 45 1.67 7.04 -1.62
C VAL A 45 1.85 8.49 -1.19
N SER A 46 2.09 8.75 0.09
CA SER A 46 2.36 10.10 0.58
C SER A 46 3.63 10.69 -0.06
N LEU A 47 4.66 9.87 -0.24
CA LEU A 47 5.90 10.28 -0.91
C LEU A 47 5.71 10.57 -2.40
N LEU A 48 4.77 9.89 -3.06
CA LEU A 48 4.43 10.17 -4.46
C LEU A 48 3.81 11.56 -4.67
N THR A 49 3.40 12.25 -3.60
CA THR A 49 2.97 13.66 -3.72
C THR A 49 4.15 14.64 -3.81
N GLU A 50 5.36 14.20 -3.46
CA GLU A 50 6.57 15.02 -3.40
C GLU A 50 7.69 14.53 -4.34
N GLY A 51 7.52 13.37 -4.98
CA GLY A 51 8.50 12.78 -5.89
C GLY A 51 8.04 11.48 -6.55
N ASP A 52 9.01 10.71 -7.06
CA ASP A 52 8.76 9.51 -7.85
C ASP A 52 9.25 8.21 -7.18
N ILE A 53 8.65 7.08 -7.55
CA ILE A 53 9.12 5.73 -7.17
C ILE A 53 9.75 5.02 -8.37
N TYR A 54 11.01 4.62 -8.21
CA TYR A 54 11.75 3.81 -9.18
C TYR A 54 11.87 2.35 -8.71
N PHE A 55 11.76 1.41 -9.66
CA PHE A 55 11.90 -0.02 -9.40
C PHE A 55 13.20 -0.56 -9.99
N ASN A 56 13.98 -1.25 -9.17
CA ASN A 56 15.17 -1.99 -9.62
C ASN A 56 14.87 -3.51 -9.60
N PRO A 57 14.95 -4.21 -10.75
CA PRO A 57 14.68 -5.65 -10.80
C PRO A 57 15.78 -6.52 -10.17
N ALA A 58 16.94 -5.95 -9.81
CA ALA A 58 18.03 -6.71 -9.21
C ALA A 58 17.63 -7.24 -7.81
N PRO A 59 17.89 -8.53 -7.50
CA PRO A 59 17.55 -9.14 -6.22
C PRO A 59 18.55 -8.73 -5.14
N LEU A 60 18.44 -7.49 -4.66
CA LEU A 60 19.37 -6.91 -3.70
C LEU A 60 19.00 -7.14 -2.23
N ASN A 61 17.79 -7.64 -1.96
CA ASN A 61 17.31 -7.93 -0.61
C ASN A 61 17.02 -9.43 -0.43
N TYR A 62 17.70 -10.04 0.54
CA TYR A 62 17.48 -11.43 0.95
C TYR A 62 16.67 -11.46 2.25
N HIS A 63 15.35 -11.58 2.12
CA HIS A 63 14.48 -11.70 3.29
C HIS A 63 14.40 -13.16 3.77
N ARG A 64 14.85 -13.43 4.99
CA ARG A 64 14.74 -14.75 5.63
C ARG A 64 13.27 -15.02 5.98
N ARG A 65 12.65 -16.03 5.36
CA ARG A 65 11.35 -16.56 5.79
C ARG A 65 11.59 -17.57 6.92
N HIS A 66 11.40 -17.17 8.16
CA HIS A 66 11.29 -18.14 9.26
C HIS A 66 9.91 -18.81 9.21
N LEU A 67 9.84 -20.12 9.46
CA LEU A 67 8.63 -20.96 9.38
C LEU A 67 7.46 -20.46 10.23
N ASN A 68 7.75 -19.70 11.28
CA ASN A 68 6.76 -18.96 12.06
C ASN A 68 6.61 -17.55 11.47
N SER A 69 5.99 -17.41 10.30
CA SER A 69 5.54 -16.07 9.92
C SER A 69 4.44 -15.68 10.90
N VAL A 70 4.73 -14.68 11.72
CA VAL A 70 3.75 -14.03 12.59
C VAL A 70 2.82 -13.18 11.70
N THR A 71 2.28 -13.76 10.64
CA THR A 71 1.03 -13.29 10.03
C THR A 71 -0.02 -13.60 11.08
N ARG A 72 -0.17 -12.66 12.03
CA ARG A 72 -1.31 -12.62 12.93
C ARG A 72 -2.53 -12.86 12.05
N THR A 73 -3.45 -13.69 12.54
CA THR A 73 -4.82 -13.73 12.03
C THR A 73 -5.41 -12.34 12.22
N GLU A 74 -5.07 -11.44 11.32
CA GLU A 74 -5.56 -10.08 11.27
C GLU A 74 -7.02 -10.15 10.91
N ASP A 75 -7.81 -9.32 11.57
CA ASP A 75 -9.24 -9.23 11.31
C ASP A 75 -9.46 -8.88 9.83
N SER A 76 -10.02 -9.83 9.08
CA SER A 76 -10.36 -9.71 7.66
C SER A 76 -11.10 -8.40 7.37
N TYR A 77 -11.99 -7.98 8.28
CA TYR A 77 -12.74 -6.74 8.13
C TYR A 77 -11.84 -5.50 8.22
N SER A 78 -10.96 -5.44 9.23
CA SER A 78 -9.96 -4.38 9.36
C SER A 78 -9.03 -4.29 8.15
N HIS A 79 -8.55 -5.43 7.64
CA HIS A 79 -7.72 -5.46 6.42
C HIS A 79 -8.46 -4.85 5.23
N TYR A 80 -9.70 -5.30 4.97
CA TYR A 80 -10.49 -4.75 3.87
C TYR A 80 -10.72 -3.25 4.03
N ASN A 81 -11.04 -2.79 5.24
CA ASN A 81 -11.31 -1.37 5.51
C ASN A 81 -10.07 -0.50 5.28
N GLU A 82 -8.88 -0.94 5.72
CA GLU A 82 -7.65 -0.18 5.47
C GLU A 82 -7.31 -0.13 3.98
N VAL A 83 -7.56 -1.21 3.22
CA VAL A 83 -7.41 -1.19 1.75
C VAL A 83 -8.37 -0.19 1.11
N VAL A 84 -9.64 -0.19 1.52
CA VAL A 84 -10.63 0.77 1.01
C VAL A 84 -10.26 2.20 1.37
N GLN A 85 -9.81 2.44 2.60
CA GLN A 85 -9.36 3.74 3.08
C GLN A 85 -8.19 4.26 2.25
N MET A 86 -7.19 3.42 1.99
CA MET A 86 -6.04 3.78 1.15
C MET A 86 -6.44 4.13 -0.28
N GLN A 87 -7.30 3.32 -0.87
CA GLN A 87 -7.82 3.56 -2.21
C GLN A 87 -8.62 4.87 -2.31
N ASN A 88 -9.42 5.20 -1.29
CA ASN A 88 -10.14 6.47 -1.23
C ASN A 88 -9.16 7.65 -1.07
N PHE A 89 -8.16 7.52 -0.20
CA PHE A 89 -7.11 8.52 -0.02
C PHE A 89 -6.38 8.84 -1.35
N ILE A 90 -5.99 7.82 -2.11
CA ILE A 90 -5.36 8.00 -3.43
C ILE A 90 -6.30 8.75 -4.39
N LYS A 91 -7.58 8.37 -4.44
CA LYS A 91 -8.57 9.05 -5.30
C LYS A 91 -8.79 10.52 -4.94
N GLU A 92 -8.67 10.88 -3.66
CA GLU A 92 -8.82 12.26 -3.20
C GLU A 92 -7.57 13.10 -3.50
N LYS A 93 -6.39 12.48 -3.54
CA LYS A 93 -5.11 13.16 -3.73
C LYS A 93 -4.66 13.28 -5.19
N PHE A 94 -5.10 12.38 -6.06
CA PHE A 94 -4.63 12.31 -7.43
C PHE A 94 -5.79 12.26 -8.43
N THR A 95 -5.58 12.79 -9.63
CA THR A 95 -6.51 12.61 -10.74
C THR A 95 -6.39 11.20 -11.29
N ILE A 96 -7.47 10.42 -11.19
CA ILE A 96 -7.52 9.03 -11.63
C ILE A 96 -8.54 8.89 -12.76
N ASP A 97 -8.17 8.17 -13.82
CA ASP A 97 -9.04 7.84 -14.94
C ASP A 97 -10.07 6.74 -14.58
N ASP A 98 -11.12 6.62 -15.37
CA ASP A 98 -12.23 5.71 -15.06
C ASP A 98 -11.88 4.23 -15.21
N ILE A 99 -10.93 3.89 -16.08
CA ILE A 99 -10.46 2.50 -16.25
C ILE A 99 -9.73 2.06 -14.98
N SER A 100 -8.87 2.93 -14.44
CA SER A 100 -8.15 2.68 -13.18
C SER A 100 -9.09 2.58 -11.98
N LYS A 101 -10.12 3.45 -11.90
CA LYS A 101 -11.18 3.33 -10.88
C LYS A 101 -11.92 2.01 -10.99
N MET A 102 -12.27 1.59 -12.21
CA MET A 102 -12.97 0.32 -12.43
C MET A 102 -12.12 -0.87 -11.94
N LYS A 103 -10.82 -0.89 -12.25
CA LYS A 103 -9.90 -1.93 -11.73
C LYS A 103 -9.83 -1.95 -10.20
N MET A 104 -9.75 -0.78 -9.57
CA MET A 104 -9.78 -0.64 -8.11
C MET A 104 -11.08 -1.20 -7.51
N TYR A 105 -12.25 -0.87 -8.05
CA TYR A 105 -13.53 -1.40 -7.57
C TYR A 105 -13.66 -2.91 -7.80
N THR A 106 -13.18 -3.43 -8.92
CA THR A 106 -13.10 -4.88 -9.16
C THR A 106 -12.22 -5.57 -8.12
N TYR A 107 -11.08 -4.97 -7.76
CA TYR A 107 -10.22 -5.50 -6.71
C TYR A 107 -10.90 -5.52 -5.34
N ARG A 108 -11.68 -4.49 -4.99
CA ARG A 108 -12.48 -4.50 -3.74
C ARG A 108 -13.42 -5.71 -3.68
N LYS A 109 -14.13 -6.01 -4.77
CA LYS A 109 -15.04 -7.16 -4.84
C LYS A 109 -14.27 -8.47 -4.66
N TYR A 110 -13.16 -8.63 -5.39
CA TYR A 110 -12.28 -9.79 -5.24
C TYR A 110 -11.79 -9.95 -3.80
N LEU A 111 -11.33 -8.86 -3.18
CA LEU A 111 -10.75 -8.89 -1.84
C LEU A 111 -11.78 -9.26 -0.78
N LYS A 112 -13.03 -8.77 -0.88
CA LYS A 112 -14.13 -9.22 -0.01
C LYS A 112 -14.33 -10.74 -0.07
N THR A 113 -14.42 -11.28 -1.29
CA THR A 113 -14.57 -12.72 -1.49
C THR A 113 -13.37 -13.50 -0.94
N TYR A 114 -12.15 -13.03 -1.17
CA TYR A 114 -10.92 -13.64 -0.67
C TYR A 114 -10.87 -13.66 0.86
N LEU A 115 -11.25 -12.56 1.51
CA LEU A 115 -11.25 -12.40 2.97
C LEU A 115 -12.49 -12.99 3.65
N LYS A 116 -13.47 -13.48 2.86
CA LYS A 116 -14.74 -14.07 3.31
C LYS A 116 -15.59 -13.12 4.18
N ILE A 117 -15.73 -11.87 3.73
CA ILE A 117 -16.54 -10.80 4.37
C ILE A 117 -17.51 -10.12 3.39
#